data_AF-A0A6L3W593-F1
#
_entry.id   AF-A0A6L3W593-F1
#
_cell.length_a   1.000
_cell.length_b   1.000
_cell.length_c   1.000
_cell.angle_alpha   90.00
_cell.angle_beta   90.00
_cell.angle_gamma   90.00
#
_symmetry.space_group_name_H-M   'P 1'
#
loop_
_entity.id
_entity.type
_entity.pdbx_description
1 polymer ?
#
loop_
_entity_poly.entity_id
_entity_poly.type
_entity_poly.pdbx_seq_one_letter_code
_entity_poly.pdbx_strand_id
1 'polypeptide(L)'
;MNADEFLMQGGVASAKFPVIGTTVTGTIAREPEVRDQTDFDTGKVKTWDDGTPRRQLMVVLQTAERDPANPDDDGERAVYVKGQMKTAVRDAVRKAGAPGLKVGGTLTVQYIADGQATRGNPPKQYAASYVPPANAAANDFLNGGEPQAVPAQPVPQAVPAFVPQAPAPQPMPAPAPAPQPVPQAAPTAPPVQQAAPALSPEMLAAIANLPAEEKARLGLA
;
A
#
# COMPACT_ATOMS: atom_id res chain seq x y z
N MET A 1 -8.88 19.79 -9.61
CA MET A 1 -9.84 19.99 -8.51
C MET A 1 -11.24 19.98 -9.08
N ASN A 2 -12.10 19.08 -8.60
CA ASN A 2 -13.53 19.02 -8.97
C ASN A 2 -14.38 19.71 -7.90
N ALA A 3 -15.61 20.12 -8.24
CA ALA A 3 -16.49 20.91 -7.36
C ALA A 3 -16.84 20.20 -6.03
N ASP A 4 -16.99 18.88 -6.07
CA ASP A 4 -17.26 18.06 -4.89
C ASP A 4 -16.08 18.04 -3.90
N GLU A 5 -14.85 18.08 -4.43
CA GLU A 5 -13.60 18.13 -3.65
C GLU A 5 -13.38 19.50 -2.99
N PHE A 6 -13.98 20.56 -3.56
CA PHE A 6 -13.98 21.91 -3.00
C PHE A 6 -15.03 22.08 -1.88
N LEU A 7 -16.21 21.48 -2.04
CA LEU A 7 -17.28 21.55 -1.05
C LEU A 7 -17.02 20.67 0.19
N MET A 8 -16.36 19.52 0.00
CA MET A 8 -16.03 18.58 1.07
C MET A 8 -14.62 18.76 1.62
N GLN A 9 -14.05 19.97 1.55
CA GLN A 9 -12.67 20.26 1.97
C GLN A 9 -12.50 20.23 3.50
N GLY A 10 -12.75 19.08 4.12
CA GLY A 10 -11.98 18.63 5.27
C GLY A 10 -10.56 18.34 4.77
N GLY A 11 -9.57 19.09 5.25
CA GLY A 11 -8.19 18.90 4.80
C GLY A 11 -7.71 17.47 5.09
N VAL A 12 -7.13 16.81 4.09
CA VAL A 12 -6.50 15.49 4.29
C VAL A 12 -5.48 15.59 5.42
N ALA A 13 -5.63 14.76 6.45
CA ALA A 13 -4.78 14.79 7.62
C ALA A 13 -3.31 14.59 7.22
N SER A 14 -2.42 15.42 7.74
CA SER A 14 -0.99 15.32 7.43
C SER A 14 -0.35 14.14 8.15
N ALA A 15 0.44 13.34 7.43
CA ALA A 15 1.27 12.30 8.03
C ALA A 15 2.33 12.92 8.94
N LYS A 16 2.47 12.37 10.16
CA LYS A 16 3.44 12.85 11.16
C LYS A 16 4.55 11.84 11.38
N PHE A 17 5.75 12.34 11.65
CA PHE A 17 6.94 11.55 11.97
C PHE A 17 7.55 12.06 13.29
N PRO A 18 6.91 11.82 14.44
CA PRO A 18 7.29 12.42 15.71
C PRO A 18 8.64 11.90 16.24
N VAL A 19 8.93 10.60 16.08
CA VAL A 19 10.12 9.95 16.65
C VAL A 19 10.86 9.11 15.62
N ILE A 20 12.17 8.93 15.82
CA ILE A 20 12.96 8.02 14.98
C ILE A 20 12.34 6.61 15.06
N GLY A 21 12.23 5.95 13.92
CA GLY A 21 11.54 4.68 13.75
C GLY A 21 10.08 4.81 13.32
N THR A 22 9.46 5.99 13.37
CA THR A 22 8.10 6.17 12.83
C THR A 22 8.08 5.85 11.34
N THR A 23 7.20 4.92 10.97
CA THR A 23 6.97 4.49 9.60
C THR A 23 5.55 4.84 9.19
N VAL A 24 5.38 5.44 8.03
CA VAL A 24 4.09 5.65 7.39
C VAL A 24 4.08 4.84 6.10
N THR A 25 3.14 3.91 6.01
CA THR A 25 2.95 3.03 4.85
C THR A 25 1.53 3.18 4.35
N GLY A 26 1.39 3.34 3.05
CA GLY A 26 0.07 3.34 2.43
C GLY A 26 0.12 3.26 0.91
N THR A 27 -1.04 3.02 0.33
CA THR A 27 -1.25 3.02 -1.12
C THR A 27 -1.53 4.44 -1.57
N ILE A 28 -0.91 4.90 -2.66
CA ILE A 28 -1.15 6.24 -3.19
C ILE A 28 -2.59 6.32 -3.68
N ALA A 29 -3.42 7.10 -2.99
CA ALA A 29 -4.85 7.22 -3.23
C ALA A 29 -5.17 8.26 -4.31
N ARG A 30 -4.38 9.32 -4.39
CA ARG A 30 -4.57 10.45 -5.33
C ARG A 30 -3.31 10.73 -6.14
N GLU A 31 -3.44 11.38 -7.28
CA GLU A 31 -2.29 11.76 -8.10
C GLU A 31 -1.35 12.67 -7.31
N PRO A 32 -0.03 12.40 -7.26
CA PRO A 32 0.91 13.26 -6.54
C PRO A 32 0.98 14.67 -7.14
N GLU A 33 0.82 15.69 -6.29
CA GLU A 33 0.76 17.09 -6.73
C GLU A 33 1.94 17.90 -6.21
N VAL A 34 2.55 18.72 -7.07
CA VAL A 34 3.54 19.70 -6.65
C VAL A 34 2.83 20.95 -6.18
N ARG A 35 3.09 21.36 -4.94
CA ARG A 35 2.49 22.54 -4.29
C ARG A 35 3.58 23.44 -3.73
N ASP A 36 3.23 24.69 -3.50
CA ASP A 36 4.09 25.58 -2.74
C ASP A 36 4.12 25.18 -1.26
N GLN A 37 5.28 25.34 -0.65
CA GLN A 37 5.45 25.17 0.77
C GLN A 37 4.85 26.36 1.48
N THR A 38 3.96 26.09 2.43
CA THR A 38 3.45 27.08 3.34
C THR A 38 4.07 26.90 4.72
N ASP A 39 4.17 28.01 5.44
CA ASP A 39 4.44 28.03 6.86
C ASP A 39 3.20 27.56 7.63
N PHE A 40 3.38 26.69 8.62
CA PHE A 40 2.26 26.06 9.32
C PHE A 40 1.53 27.06 10.24
N ASP A 41 2.27 27.95 10.89
CA ASP A 41 1.72 28.92 11.83
C ASP A 41 1.04 30.10 11.12
N THR A 42 1.62 30.57 10.01
CA THR A 42 1.14 31.78 9.32
C THR A 42 0.38 31.51 8.03
N GLY A 43 0.43 30.29 7.49
CA GLY A 43 -0.18 29.92 6.20
C GLY A 43 0.49 30.55 4.97
N LYS A 44 1.55 31.34 5.15
CA LYS A 44 2.22 32.08 4.06
C LYS A 44 3.13 31.17 3.25
N VAL A 45 3.22 31.41 1.94
CA VAL A 45 4.17 30.70 1.08
C VAL A 45 5.60 30.99 1.52
N LYS A 46 6.39 29.94 1.69
CA LYS A 46 7.80 30.02 2.02
C LYS A 46 8.59 30.23 0.74
N THR A 47 9.40 31.28 0.72
CA THR A 47 10.29 31.62 -0.40
C THR A 47 11.75 31.30 -0.06
N TRP A 48 12.57 31.13 -1.09
CA TRP A 48 14.03 31.18 -0.97
C TRP A 48 14.51 32.63 -0.86
N ASP A 49 15.79 32.85 -0.55
CA ASP A 49 16.40 34.19 -0.47
C ASP A 49 16.26 34.99 -1.79
N ASP A 50 16.16 34.29 -2.92
CA ASP A 50 15.91 34.85 -4.26
C ASP A 50 14.42 35.23 -4.52
N GLY A 51 13.53 35.00 -3.56
CA GLY A 51 12.09 35.29 -3.67
C GLY A 51 11.26 34.19 -4.36
N THR A 52 11.90 33.17 -4.94
CA THR A 52 11.18 32.05 -5.56
C THR A 52 10.49 31.15 -4.53
N PRO A 53 9.25 30.67 -4.79
CA PRO A 53 8.54 29.83 -3.84
C PRO A 53 9.18 28.45 -3.71
N ARG A 54 9.23 27.94 -2.48
CA ARG A 54 9.77 26.62 -2.17
C ARG A 54 8.73 25.58 -2.55
N ARG A 55 9.03 24.71 -3.50
CA ARG A 55 8.11 23.62 -3.92
C ARG A 55 8.24 22.39 -3.02
N GLN A 56 7.11 21.72 -2.78
CA GLN A 56 6.99 20.43 -2.10
C GLN A 56 6.02 19.52 -2.87
N LEU A 57 6.21 18.20 -2.77
CA LEU A 57 5.31 17.23 -3.40
C LEU A 57 4.34 16.71 -2.33
N MET A 58 3.04 16.85 -2.55
CA MET A 58 2.02 16.26 -1.70
C MET A 58 1.62 14.90 -2.25
N VAL A 59 1.77 13.85 -1.44
CA VAL A 59 1.36 12.49 -1.78
C VAL A 59 0.29 12.05 -0.81
N VAL A 60 -0.92 11.77 -1.30
CA VAL A 60 -1.99 11.25 -0.44
C VAL A 60 -1.92 9.73 -0.41
N LEU A 61 -1.74 9.18 0.78
CA LEU A 61 -1.66 7.75 1.02
C LEU A 61 -2.92 7.27 1.74
N GLN A 62 -3.54 6.22 1.24
CA GLN A 62 -4.48 5.41 1.99
C GLN A 62 -3.69 4.60 3.02
N THR A 63 -3.85 4.93 4.30
CA THR A 63 -3.18 4.26 5.41
C THR A 63 -4.16 3.41 6.22
N ALA A 64 -3.64 2.47 7.01
CA ALA A 64 -4.44 1.74 7.99
C ALA A 64 -4.74 2.58 9.24
N GLU A 65 -4.06 3.71 9.42
CA GLU A 65 -4.28 4.63 10.53
C GLU A 65 -5.59 5.39 10.31
N ARG A 66 -6.53 5.20 11.25
CA ARG A 66 -7.81 5.90 11.32
C ARG A 66 -7.88 6.60 12.66
N ASP A 67 -8.34 7.85 12.70
CA ASP A 67 -8.61 8.54 13.96
C ASP A 67 -9.99 8.12 14.49
N PRO A 68 -10.09 7.33 15.58
CA PRO A 68 -11.38 6.86 16.08
C PRO A 68 -12.25 7.96 16.71
N ALA A 69 -11.67 9.14 17.01
CA ALA A 69 -12.40 10.29 17.52
C ALA A 69 -12.97 11.17 16.39
N ASN A 70 -12.54 10.95 15.14
CA ASN A 70 -13.07 11.64 13.97
C ASN A 70 -13.77 10.64 13.03
N PRO A 71 -15.11 10.55 13.05
CA PRO A 71 -15.85 9.60 12.20
C PRO A 71 -15.70 9.88 10.69
N ASP A 72 -15.29 11.09 10.32
CA ASP A 72 -15.03 11.51 8.93
C ASP A 72 -13.57 11.27 8.51
N ASP A 73 -12.75 10.61 9.34
CA ASP A 73 -11.38 10.28 8.97
C ASP A 73 -11.35 9.07 8.03
N ASP A 74 -11.26 9.33 6.73
CA ASP A 74 -11.10 8.32 5.68
C ASP A 74 -9.73 7.60 5.69
N GLY A 75 -8.91 7.86 6.72
CA GLY A 75 -7.52 7.41 6.94
C GLY A 75 -6.59 7.61 5.75
N GLU A 76 -6.95 8.57 4.90
CA GLU A 76 -6.02 9.20 3.99
C GLU A 76 -5.05 10.08 4.80
N ARG A 77 -3.77 10.01 4.44
CA ARG A 77 -2.72 10.83 5.04
C ARG A 77 -1.91 11.51 3.96
N ALA A 78 -1.76 12.82 4.06
CA ALA A 78 -0.92 13.60 3.14
C ALA A 78 0.54 13.58 3.63
N VAL A 79 1.42 12.99 2.83
CA VAL A 79 2.88 13.04 3.02
C VAL A 79 3.43 14.18 2.17
N TYR A 80 3.96 15.21 2.84
CA TYR A 80 4.62 16.35 2.18
C TYR A 80 6.11 16.06 1.98
N VAL A 81 6.45 15.61 0.78
CA VAL A 81 7.80 15.22 0.38
C VAL A 81 8.62 16.46 0.00
N LYS A 82 9.67 16.72 0.78
CA LYS A 82 10.58 17.86 0.64
C LYS A 82 11.97 17.54 1.18
N GLY A 83 12.98 18.35 0.85
CA GLY A 83 14.33 18.23 1.41
C GLY A 83 14.90 16.80 1.30
N GLN A 84 15.37 16.24 2.41
CA GLN A 84 15.94 14.89 2.45
C GLN A 84 14.93 13.79 2.10
N MET A 85 13.64 13.96 2.44
CA MET A 85 12.60 12.99 2.08
C MET A 85 12.43 12.88 0.56
N LYS A 86 12.59 14.00 -0.17
CA LYS A 86 12.56 13.99 -1.65
C LYS A 86 13.68 13.12 -2.22
N THR A 87 14.87 13.18 -1.64
CA THR A 87 16.00 12.33 -2.06
C THR A 87 15.69 10.86 -1.80
N ALA A 88 15.21 10.52 -0.60
CA ALA A 88 14.85 9.15 -0.24
C ALA A 88 13.75 8.57 -1.15
N VAL A 89 12.67 9.31 -1.37
CA VAL A 89 11.57 8.88 -2.24
C VAL A 89 12.00 8.76 -3.69
N ARG A 90 12.82 9.68 -4.20
CA ARG A 90 13.39 9.58 -5.56
C ARG A 90 14.23 8.31 -5.71
N ASP A 91 15.09 8.03 -4.74
CA ASP A 91 15.92 6.82 -4.75
C ASP A 91 15.05 5.55 -4.72
N ALA A 92 14.01 5.51 -3.87
CA ALA A 92 13.06 4.41 -3.82
C ALA A 92 12.34 4.17 -5.15
N VAL A 93 11.87 5.24 -5.81
CA VAL A 93 11.20 5.16 -7.12
C VAL A 93 12.16 4.65 -8.20
N ARG A 94 13.42 5.13 -8.20
CA ARG A 94 14.46 4.66 -9.12
C ARG A 94 14.81 3.18 -8.90
N LYS A 95 14.93 2.75 -7.64
CA LYS A 95 15.16 1.35 -7.27
C LYS A 95 14.02 0.44 -7.72
N ALA A 96 12.80 0.95 -7.70
CA ALA A 96 11.61 0.25 -8.19
C ALA A 96 11.49 0.23 -9.73
N GLY A 97 12.42 0.87 -10.46
CA GLY A 97 12.37 0.97 -11.93
C GLY A 97 11.21 1.83 -12.45
N ALA A 98 10.53 2.59 -11.59
CA ALA A 98 9.34 3.33 -11.98
C ALA A 98 9.70 4.74 -12.49
N PRO A 99 8.97 5.28 -13.49
CA PRO A 99 9.15 6.64 -13.98
C PRO A 99 8.71 7.71 -12.97
N GLY A 100 7.94 7.32 -11.95
CA GLY A 100 7.40 8.22 -10.94
C GLY A 100 6.47 7.50 -9.97
N LEU A 101 6.00 8.25 -8.98
CA LEU A 101 4.92 7.82 -8.09
C LEU A 101 3.61 7.79 -8.88
N LYS A 102 2.84 6.69 -8.77
CA LYS A 102 1.57 6.48 -9.45
C LYS A 102 0.49 6.06 -8.46
N VAL A 103 -0.75 6.46 -8.73
CA VAL A 103 -1.94 6.01 -7.99
C VAL A 103 -2.00 4.49 -7.99
N GLY A 104 -2.29 3.91 -6.83
CA GLY A 104 -2.27 2.46 -6.59
C GLY A 104 -0.89 1.88 -6.24
N GLY A 105 0.19 2.65 -6.36
CA GLY A 105 1.51 2.24 -5.87
C GLY A 105 1.57 2.29 -4.34
N THR A 106 2.35 1.41 -3.72
CA THR A 106 2.57 1.44 -2.26
C THR A 106 3.83 2.24 -1.95
N LEU A 107 3.70 3.26 -1.11
CA LEU A 107 4.82 4.07 -0.62
C LEU A 107 4.99 3.81 0.89
N THR A 108 6.22 3.52 1.28
CA THR A 108 6.65 3.43 2.68
C THR A 108 7.69 4.50 2.93
N VAL A 109 7.50 5.31 3.97
CA VAL A 109 8.47 6.31 4.42
C VAL A 109 8.74 6.10 5.90
N GLN A 110 10.01 6.00 6.28
CA GLN A 110 10.45 5.85 7.66
C GLN A 110 11.39 6.98 8.05
N TYR A 111 11.18 7.55 9.24
CA TYR A 111 12.11 8.48 9.86
C TYR A 111 13.25 7.71 10.54
N ILE A 112 14.49 7.84 10.06
CA ILE A 112 15.60 6.93 10.46
C ILE A 112 16.65 7.58 11.36
N ALA A 113 16.89 8.89 11.24
CA ALA A 113 17.89 9.59 12.02
C ALA A 113 17.75 11.11 11.89
N ASP A 114 18.26 11.85 12.86
CA ASP A 114 18.55 13.27 12.72
C ASP A 114 19.88 13.48 11.96
N GLY A 115 19.89 14.41 11.00
CA GLY A 115 21.11 14.84 10.32
C GLY A 115 21.91 15.86 11.13
N GLN A 116 23.07 16.26 10.62
CA GLN A 116 23.87 17.30 11.27
C GLN A 116 23.18 18.66 11.20
N ALA A 117 22.96 19.29 12.35
CA ALA A 117 22.45 20.65 12.44
C ALA A 117 23.51 21.65 11.97
N THR A 118 23.26 22.34 10.85
CA THR A 118 24.11 23.43 10.37
C THR A 118 23.54 24.80 10.71
N ARG A 119 22.22 24.90 10.91
CA ARG A 119 21.52 26.06 11.48
C ARG A 119 20.13 25.66 11.96
N GLY A 120 19.80 25.90 13.24
CA GLY A 120 18.50 25.51 13.82
C GLY A 120 18.37 24.01 14.09
N ASN A 121 17.15 23.48 14.01
CA ASN A 121 16.88 22.07 14.28
C ASN A 121 17.54 21.16 13.23
N PRO A 122 18.11 20.01 13.64
CA PRO A 122 18.69 19.04 12.73
C PRO A 122 17.67 18.57 11.67
N PRO A 123 18.09 18.41 10.41
CA PRO A 123 17.18 17.94 9.37
C PRO A 123 16.92 16.45 9.55
N LYS A 124 15.64 16.08 9.59
CA LYS A 124 15.23 14.67 9.61
C LYS A 124 15.70 13.93 8.37
N GLN A 125 16.28 12.74 8.55
CA GLN A 125 16.67 11.80 7.49
C GLN A 125 15.63 10.69 7.34
N TYR A 126 15.41 10.25 6.11
CA TYR A 126 14.35 9.31 5.80
C TYR A 126 14.88 8.14 4.97
N ALA A 127 14.35 6.95 5.23
CA ALA A 127 14.37 5.83 4.30
C ALA A 127 13.00 5.75 3.60
N ALA A 128 12.99 5.38 2.33
CA ALA A 128 11.75 5.15 1.60
C ALA A 128 11.84 3.87 0.77
N SER A 129 10.70 3.23 0.59
CA SER A 129 10.50 2.11 -0.33
C SER A 129 9.25 2.36 -1.15
N TYR A 130 9.28 2.00 -2.42
CA TYR A 130 8.16 2.18 -3.34
C TYR A 130 7.93 0.90 -4.13
N VAL A 131 6.68 0.49 -4.20
CA VAL A 131 6.22 -0.63 -5.04
C VAL A 131 5.20 -0.05 -6.03
N PRO A 132 5.46 -0.10 -7.35
CA PRO A 132 4.51 0.39 -8.34
C PRO A 132 3.21 -0.43 -8.33
N PRO A 133 2.08 0.13 -8.79
CA PRO A 133 0.87 -0.66 -8.95
C PRO A 133 1.10 -1.79 -9.96
N ALA A 134 0.46 -2.94 -9.75
CA ALA A 134 0.61 -4.12 -10.61
C ALA A 134 0.42 -3.81 -12.11
N ASN A 135 -0.48 -2.87 -12.43
CA ASN A 135 -0.77 -2.45 -13.80
C ASN A 135 0.33 -1.56 -14.41
N ALA A 136 1.13 -0.86 -13.59
CA ALA A 136 2.26 -0.08 -14.09
C ALA A 136 3.49 -0.96 -14.35
N ALA A 137 3.70 -2.00 -13.53
CA ALA A 137 4.75 -3.00 -13.79
C ALA A 137 4.47 -3.82 -15.06
N ALA A 138 3.20 -4.15 -15.33
CA ALA A 138 2.79 -4.84 -16.54
C ALA A 138 2.89 -3.96 -17.81
N ASN A 139 2.54 -2.67 -17.71
CA ASN A 139 2.72 -1.74 -18.83
C ASN A 139 4.20 -1.48 -19.16
N ASP A 140 5.10 -1.49 -18.18
CA ASP A 140 6.55 -1.32 -18.44
C ASP A 140 7.14 -2.57 -19.14
N PHE A 141 6.73 -3.78 -18.74
CA PHE A 141 7.08 -5.01 -19.46
C PHE A 141 6.61 -4.97 -20.93
N LEU A 142 5.45 -4.39 -21.22
CA LEU A 142 4.96 -4.25 -22.59
C LEU A 142 5.56 -3.06 -23.36
N ASN A 143 6.13 -2.05 -22.69
CA ASN A 143 6.57 -0.80 -23.32
C ASN A 143 8.09 -0.57 -23.29
N GLY A 144 8.87 -1.43 -22.61
CA GLY A 144 10.31 -1.24 -22.39
C GLY A 144 11.20 -2.47 -22.52
N GLY A 145 10.66 -3.63 -22.89
CA GLY A 145 11.46 -4.82 -23.16
C GLY A 145 10.82 -5.63 -24.26
N GLU A 146 11.38 -5.54 -25.47
CA GLU A 146 11.20 -6.61 -26.44
C GLU A 146 11.68 -7.91 -25.76
N PRO A 147 10.82 -8.92 -25.50
CA PRO A 147 11.35 -10.26 -25.45
C PRO A 147 11.91 -10.49 -26.85
N GLN A 148 13.24 -10.43 -26.97
CA GLN A 148 13.92 -10.90 -28.18
C GLN A 148 13.30 -12.24 -28.52
N ALA A 149 12.57 -12.27 -29.64
CA ALA A 149 12.07 -13.49 -30.21
C ALA A 149 13.29 -14.37 -30.42
N VAL A 150 13.44 -15.40 -29.59
CA VAL A 150 14.36 -16.49 -29.87
C VAL A 150 14.00 -16.98 -31.28
N PRO A 151 14.94 -16.97 -32.24
CA PRO A 151 14.64 -17.42 -33.58
C PRO A 151 14.16 -18.87 -33.49
N ALA A 152 12.93 -19.10 -33.93
CA ALA A 152 12.35 -20.41 -34.03
C ALA A 152 13.25 -21.27 -34.91
N GLN A 153 13.92 -22.25 -34.29
CA GLN A 153 14.63 -23.27 -35.05
C GLN A 153 13.60 -24.04 -35.88
N PRO A 154 13.89 -24.33 -37.16
CA PRO A 154 12.96 -25.07 -38.00
C PRO A 154 12.80 -26.50 -37.46
N VAL A 155 11.59 -26.80 -36.99
CA VAL A 155 11.17 -28.17 -36.70
C VAL A 155 11.12 -28.97 -38.02
N PRO A 156 11.75 -30.15 -38.13
CA PRO A 156 11.63 -30.99 -39.31
C PRO A 156 10.17 -31.41 -39.52
N GLN A 157 9.66 -31.15 -40.72
CA GLN A 157 8.33 -31.56 -41.14
C GLN A 157 8.27 -33.10 -41.21
N ALA A 158 7.55 -33.72 -40.27
CA ALA A 158 7.18 -35.12 -40.38
C ALA A 158 6.07 -35.27 -41.43
N VAL A 159 6.32 -36.13 -42.41
CA VAL A 159 5.41 -36.50 -43.50
C VAL A 159 4.09 -37.08 -42.98
N PRO A 160 2.94 -36.81 -43.63
CA PRO A 160 1.65 -37.33 -43.19
C PRO A 160 1.51 -38.81 -43.55
N ALA A 161 1.39 -39.66 -42.52
CA ALA A 161 0.95 -41.04 -42.69
C ALA A 161 -0.58 -41.08 -42.82
N PHE A 162 -1.06 -41.64 -43.93
CA PHE A 162 -2.47 -41.95 -44.15
C PHE A 162 -2.98 -42.90 -43.06
N VAL A 163 -3.98 -42.45 -42.28
CA VAL A 163 -4.79 -43.34 -41.43
C VAL A 163 -6.02 -43.80 -42.23
N PRO A 164 -6.32 -45.11 -42.30
CA PRO A 164 -7.57 -45.59 -42.89
C PRO A 164 -8.76 -45.22 -42.00
N GLN A 165 -9.82 -44.68 -42.62
CA GLN A 165 -11.09 -44.34 -41.97
C GLN A 165 -11.80 -45.63 -41.49
N ALA A 166 -12.15 -45.67 -40.20
CA ALA A 166 -13.08 -46.64 -39.63
C ALA A 166 -14.54 -46.18 -39.86
N PRO A 167 -15.48 -47.11 -40.12
CA PRO A 167 -16.85 -46.78 -40.49
C PRO A 167 -17.69 -46.25 -39.30
N ALA A 168 -18.65 -45.38 -39.64
CA ALA A 168 -19.53 -44.68 -38.71
C ALA A 168 -20.44 -45.62 -37.89
N PRO A 169 -20.63 -45.39 -36.58
CA PRO A 169 -21.67 -46.05 -35.81
C PRO A 169 -23.06 -45.45 -36.09
N GLN A 170 -24.03 -46.33 -36.23
CA GLN A 170 -25.45 -46.01 -36.43
C GLN A 170 -26.10 -45.46 -35.14
N PRO A 171 -27.16 -44.64 -35.23
CA PRO A 171 -27.85 -44.11 -34.05
C PRO A 171 -28.69 -45.19 -33.37
N MET A 172 -28.45 -45.41 -32.08
CA MET A 172 -29.34 -46.16 -31.18
C MET A 172 -30.48 -45.26 -30.66
N PRO A 173 -31.66 -45.83 -30.36
CA PRO A 173 -32.84 -45.09 -29.91
C PRO A 173 -32.72 -44.60 -28.45
N ALA A 174 -33.40 -43.48 -28.18
CA ALA A 174 -33.39 -42.75 -26.92
C ALA A 174 -33.89 -43.57 -25.70
N PRO A 175 -33.23 -43.47 -24.53
CA PRO A 175 -33.79 -43.95 -23.28
C PRO A 175 -34.79 -42.94 -22.68
N ALA A 176 -35.82 -43.50 -22.05
CA ALA A 176 -36.92 -42.82 -21.37
C ALA A 176 -36.48 -41.83 -20.25
N PRO A 177 -37.33 -40.84 -19.90
CA PRO A 177 -36.98 -39.82 -18.91
C PRO A 177 -36.85 -40.41 -17.50
N ALA A 178 -35.74 -40.10 -16.84
CA ALA A 178 -35.52 -40.36 -15.42
C ALA A 178 -36.36 -39.39 -14.54
N PRO A 179 -36.86 -39.84 -13.37
CA PRO A 179 -37.70 -39.05 -12.50
C PRO A 179 -36.96 -37.86 -11.85
N GLN A 180 -37.68 -36.75 -11.69
CA GLN A 180 -37.21 -35.51 -11.07
C GLN A 180 -36.87 -35.72 -9.58
N PRO A 181 -35.76 -35.14 -9.07
CA PRO A 181 -35.54 -35.06 -7.63
C PRO A 181 -36.46 -34.01 -6.98
N VAL A 182 -37.11 -34.44 -5.90
CA VAL A 182 -37.90 -33.65 -4.96
C VAL A 182 -37.08 -32.51 -4.32
N PRO A 183 -37.68 -31.35 -4.00
CA PRO A 183 -37.00 -30.29 -3.24
C PRO A 183 -36.84 -30.73 -1.78
N GLN A 184 -35.61 -31.03 -1.35
CA GLN A 184 -35.29 -31.26 0.05
C GLN A 184 -35.23 -29.92 0.80
N ALA A 185 -36.11 -29.79 1.80
CA ALA A 185 -36.09 -28.74 2.79
C ALA A 185 -34.86 -28.83 3.71
N ALA A 186 -34.50 -27.67 4.26
CA ALA A 186 -33.34 -27.38 5.10
C ALA A 186 -33.04 -28.38 6.24
N PRO A 187 -31.75 -28.60 6.55
CA PRO A 187 -31.30 -28.89 7.90
C PRO A 187 -30.87 -27.60 8.61
N THR A 188 -31.49 -27.37 9.76
CA THR A 188 -31.16 -26.37 10.76
C THR A 188 -29.73 -26.51 11.26
N ALA A 189 -29.06 -25.36 11.43
CA ALA A 189 -27.73 -25.27 12.04
C ALA A 189 -27.76 -25.62 13.54
N PRO A 190 -26.73 -26.31 14.08
CA PRO A 190 -26.55 -26.46 15.52
C PRO A 190 -26.05 -25.15 16.19
N PRO A 191 -26.33 -24.94 17.49
CA PRO A 191 -25.97 -23.71 18.17
C PRO A 191 -24.45 -23.61 18.39
N VAL A 192 -23.87 -22.46 18.01
CA VAL A 192 -22.50 -22.09 18.36
C VAL A 192 -22.42 -21.76 19.84
N GLN A 193 -21.66 -22.58 20.57
CA GLN A 193 -21.39 -22.38 21.98
C GLN A 193 -20.37 -21.24 22.14
N GLN A 194 -20.76 -20.19 22.85
CA GLN A 194 -19.90 -19.10 23.29
C GLN A 194 -18.84 -19.64 24.25
N ALA A 195 -17.56 -19.42 23.94
CA ALA A 195 -16.45 -19.52 24.89
C ALA A 195 -15.47 -18.38 24.61
N ALA A 196 -15.25 -17.54 25.62
CA ALA A 196 -14.33 -16.41 25.61
C ALA A 196 -12.88 -16.84 25.34
N PRO A 197 -12.03 -16.00 24.72
CA PRO A 197 -10.59 -16.25 24.70
C PRO A 197 -10.04 -16.05 26.11
N ALA A 198 -9.82 -17.16 26.82
CA ALA A 198 -9.02 -17.19 28.03
C ALA A 198 -7.58 -16.79 27.68
N LEU A 199 -7.07 -15.78 28.38
CA LEU A 199 -5.70 -15.32 28.36
C LEU A 199 -4.76 -16.49 28.70
N SER A 200 -3.80 -16.77 27.81
CA SER A 200 -2.80 -17.82 28.00
C SER A 200 -1.96 -17.53 29.26
N PRO A 201 -1.64 -18.55 30.08
CA PRO A 201 -0.83 -18.39 31.30
C PRO A 201 0.62 -17.94 31.05
N GLU A 202 1.07 -17.85 29.79
CA GLU A 202 2.38 -17.31 29.43
C GLU A 202 2.46 -15.77 29.53
N MET A 203 1.33 -15.06 29.50
CA MET A 203 1.29 -13.59 29.66
C MET A 203 1.44 -13.13 31.12
N LEU A 204 1.40 -14.05 32.10
CA LEU A 204 1.52 -13.71 33.52
C LEU A 204 2.97 -13.74 34.05
N ALA A 205 3.94 -14.25 33.27
CA ALA A 205 5.35 -14.35 33.69
C ALA A 205 6.23 -13.14 33.29
N ALA A 206 5.76 -12.26 32.41
CA ALA A 206 6.54 -11.11 31.93
C ALA A 206 6.54 -9.88 32.86
N ILE A 207 5.76 -9.90 33.97
CA ILE A 207 5.62 -8.79 34.91
C ILE A 207 6.55 -8.93 36.15
N ALA A 208 7.55 -9.82 36.10
CA ALA A 208 8.42 -10.11 37.24
C ALA A 208 9.84 -9.52 37.14
N ASN A 209 10.19 -8.80 36.08
CA ASN A 209 11.57 -8.28 35.91
C ASN A 209 11.63 -6.79 35.53
N LEU A 210 10.89 -5.98 36.28
CA LEU A 210 11.04 -4.53 36.29
C LEU A 210 12.26 -4.15 37.16
N PRO A 211 13.24 -3.39 36.64
CA PRO A 211 14.39 -2.92 37.41
C PRO A 211 13.96 -1.94 38.53
N ALA A 212 14.72 -1.95 39.63
CA ALA A 212 14.39 -1.30 40.90
C ALA A 212 14.20 0.24 40.84
N GLU A 213 14.53 0.88 39.71
CA GLU A 213 14.45 2.34 39.55
C GLU A 213 13.04 2.87 39.27
N GLU A 214 12.07 2.03 38.88
CA GLU A 214 10.71 2.48 38.55
C GLU A 214 9.71 2.42 39.74
N LYS A 215 10.07 1.77 40.85
CA LYS A 215 9.24 1.77 42.08
C LYS A 215 9.35 3.07 42.88
N ALA A 216 10.45 3.81 42.74
CA ALA A 216 10.67 5.06 43.47
C ALA A 216 9.93 6.28 42.87
N ARG A 217 9.50 6.20 41.61
CA ARG A 217 8.82 7.33 40.93
C ARG A 217 7.30 7.35 41.09
N LEU A 218 6.71 6.27 41.62
CA LEU A 218 5.26 6.13 41.75
C LEU A 218 4.74 6.21 43.21
N GLY A 219 5.58 6.55 44.18
CA GLY A 219 5.15 6.93 45.54
C GLY A 219 4.38 5.86 46.32
N LEU A 220 4.61 4.58 46.05
CA LEU A 220 4.00 3.47 46.78
C LEU A 220 5.08 2.73 47.58
N ALA A 221 5.27 3.14 48.83
CA ALA A 221 5.95 2.37 49.87
C ALA A 221 4.90 1.93 50.90
#